data_AF-A0A7S2KYD3-F1
#
_entry.id   AF-A0A7S2KYD3-F1
#
_cell.length_a   1.000
_cell.length_b   1.000
_cell.length_c   1.000
_cell.angle_alpha   90.00
_cell.angle_beta   90.00
_cell.angle_gamma   90.00
#
_symmetry.space_group_name_H-M   'P 1'
#
loop_
_entity.id
_entity.type
_entity.pdbx_description
1 polymer ?
#
loop_
_entity_poly.entity_id
_entity_poly.type
_entity_poly.pdbx_seq_one_letter_code
_entity_poly.pdbx_strand_id
1 'polypeptide(L)'
;DAKKLGGAAVRYSVERSIADLNFGTYYDLFLIHWPVPNYFVETYRELESLQGEEKIRHIGLSNFSPAEYEELISNNISVPPVVNQFEVSPFMYRPRDVEYFQCKGVLVSSSKALHRGEGFDHEIIEIISKRHNVTAAQVVLRWGIQKGLIVVAKTSNFDRMAENRDILHFSLGQDEMAKLDSITTEKDVSDREMLEKERKTQM
;
A
#
# COMPACT_ATOMS: atom_id res chain seq x y z
N ASP A 1 -4.78 17.07 -7.24
CA ASP A 1 -4.29 18.46 -7.47
C ASP A 1 -3.63 18.67 -8.83
N ALA A 2 -2.79 17.74 -9.31
CA ALA A 2 -2.10 17.87 -10.60
C ALA A 2 -3.01 18.18 -11.82
N LYS A 3 -4.22 17.61 -11.88
CA LYS A 3 -5.21 17.93 -12.93
C LYS A 3 -5.54 19.41 -13.08
N LYS A 4 -5.41 20.19 -12.00
CA LYS A 4 -5.85 21.59 -11.97
C LYS A 4 -4.72 22.56 -12.31
N LEU A 5 -3.47 22.28 -11.90
CA LEU A 5 -2.35 23.23 -11.98
C LEU A 5 -0.97 22.58 -12.26
N GLY A 6 -0.90 21.31 -12.69
CA GLY A 6 0.37 20.64 -13.00
C GLY A 6 1.33 20.52 -11.80
N GLY A 7 2.64 20.59 -12.05
CA GLY A 7 3.69 20.48 -11.01
C GLY A 7 3.57 21.52 -9.89
N ALA A 8 3.16 22.76 -10.21
CA ALA A 8 2.96 23.80 -9.19
C ALA A 8 1.92 23.41 -8.12
N ALA A 9 0.86 22.68 -8.51
CA ALA A 9 -0.11 22.13 -7.56
C ALA A 9 0.51 21.07 -6.64
N VAL A 10 1.41 20.24 -7.17
CA VAL A 10 2.08 19.17 -6.42
C VAL A 10 2.99 19.77 -5.36
N ARG A 11 3.84 20.72 -5.74
CA ARG A 11 4.69 21.48 -4.82
C ARG A 11 3.90 22.17 -3.71
N TYR A 12 2.86 22.92 -4.09
CA TYR A 12 2.00 23.58 -3.11
C TYR A 12 1.38 22.57 -2.14
N SER A 13 0.93 21.41 -2.62
CA SER A 13 0.34 20.35 -1.79
C SER A 13 1.37 19.78 -0.80
N VAL A 14 2.62 19.53 -1.24
CA VAL A 14 3.71 19.05 -0.38
C VAL A 14 4.06 20.09 0.69
N GLU A 15 4.34 21.33 0.29
CA GLU A 15 4.74 22.40 1.21
C GLU A 15 3.64 22.72 2.23
N ARG A 16 2.38 22.74 1.79
CA ARG A 16 1.24 22.89 2.68
C ARG A 16 1.14 21.73 3.66
N SER A 17 1.34 20.50 3.21
CA SER A 17 1.29 19.34 4.10
C SER A 17 2.39 19.42 5.17
N ILE A 18 3.62 19.84 4.81
CA ILE A 18 4.71 20.08 5.78
C ILE A 18 4.27 21.12 6.82
N ALA A 19 3.70 22.24 6.37
CA ALA A 19 3.21 23.29 7.25
C ALA A 19 2.07 22.82 8.16
N ASP A 20 1.11 22.07 7.64
CA ASP A 20 -0.07 21.57 8.37
C ASP A 20 0.33 20.55 9.46
N LEU A 21 1.35 19.71 9.21
CA LEU A 21 1.86 18.78 10.23
C LEU A 21 2.68 19.46 11.32
N ASN A 22 3.26 20.63 11.03
CA ASN A 22 4.08 21.41 11.95
C ASN A 22 5.16 20.56 12.68
N PHE A 23 5.73 19.60 11.95
CA PHE A 23 6.70 18.63 12.46
C PHE A 23 7.84 18.48 11.47
N GLY A 24 8.85 19.35 11.59
CA GLY A 24 10.04 19.35 10.74
C GLY A 24 9.91 20.16 9.44
N THR A 25 10.91 20.04 8.57
CA THR A 25 11.01 20.77 7.29
C THR A 25 10.95 19.83 6.08
N TYR A 26 10.78 18.52 6.31
CA TYR A 26 10.79 17.50 5.26
C TYR A 26 9.91 16.30 5.63
N TYR A 27 9.61 15.45 4.64
CA TYR A 27 8.95 14.16 4.80
C TYR A 27 9.91 12.98 4.61
N ASP A 28 9.81 11.94 5.44
CA ASP A 28 10.54 10.69 5.18
C ASP A 28 10.07 10.01 3.89
N LEU A 29 8.76 9.99 3.63
CA LEU A 29 8.15 9.33 2.48
C LEU A 29 6.95 10.13 1.97
N PHE A 30 6.91 10.40 0.66
CA PHE A 30 5.75 10.99 -0.01
C PHE A 30 5.28 10.11 -1.17
N LEU A 31 3.97 9.89 -1.29
CA LEU A 31 3.38 8.98 -2.28
C LEU A 31 2.48 9.72 -3.27
N ILE A 32 2.56 9.35 -4.55
CA ILE A 32 1.46 9.64 -5.47
C ILE A 32 0.27 8.75 -5.08
N HIS A 33 -0.81 9.36 -4.59
CA HIS A 33 -1.95 8.60 -4.05
C HIS A 33 -2.66 7.75 -5.12
N TRP A 34 -2.86 8.27 -6.33
CA TRP A 34 -3.47 7.53 -7.45
C TRP A 34 -2.77 7.89 -8.77
N PRO A 35 -2.53 6.91 -9.68
CA PRO A 35 -2.01 7.16 -11.02
C PRO A 35 -3.10 7.77 -11.90
N VAL A 36 -3.31 9.07 -11.79
CA VAL A 36 -4.28 9.77 -12.63
C VAL A 36 -3.77 9.79 -14.09
N PRO A 37 -4.50 9.20 -15.06
CA PRO A 37 -4.03 9.06 -16.44
C PRO A 37 -3.59 10.39 -17.05
N ASN A 38 -2.45 10.41 -17.74
CA ASN A 38 -1.81 11.59 -18.34
C ASN A 38 -1.17 12.60 -17.37
N TYR A 39 -1.30 12.42 -16.05
CA TYR A 39 -0.77 13.39 -15.07
C TYR A 39 0.27 12.80 -14.11
N PHE A 40 0.26 11.49 -13.89
CA PHE A 40 1.09 10.88 -12.84
C PHE A 40 2.59 10.95 -13.15
N VAL A 41 3.01 10.90 -14.42
CA VAL A 41 4.43 11.03 -14.80
C VAL A 41 4.97 12.40 -14.41
N GLU A 42 4.26 13.47 -14.77
CA GLU A 42 4.70 14.84 -14.44
C GLU A 42 4.60 15.12 -12.95
N THR A 43 3.60 14.53 -12.28
CA THR A 43 3.50 14.56 -10.82
C THR A 43 4.75 13.94 -10.18
N TYR A 44 5.23 12.81 -10.71
CA TYR A 44 6.40 12.13 -10.19
C TYR A 44 7.67 12.95 -10.37
N ARG A 45 7.87 13.59 -11.53
CA ARG A 45 9.01 14.49 -11.77
C ARG A 45 9.07 15.66 -10.79
N GLU A 46 7.93 16.23 -10.44
CA GLU A 46 7.92 17.28 -9.41
C GLU A 46 8.33 16.73 -8.04
N LEU A 47 7.93 15.49 -7.70
CA LEU A 47 8.40 14.84 -6.46
C LEU A 47 9.92 14.58 -6.49
N GLU A 48 10.50 14.25 -7.64
CA GLU A 48 11.97 14.14 -7.79
C GLU A 48 12.67 15.48 -7.54
N SER A 49 12.12 16.57 -8.08
CA SER A 49 12.62 17.94 -7.82
C SER A 49 12.58 18.27 -6.32
N LEU A 50 11.45 18.01 -5.66
CA LEU A 50 11.28 18.23 -4.22
C LEU A 50 12.17 17.33 -3.35
N GLN A 51 12.52 16.13 -3.86
CA GLN A 51 13.52 15.28 -3.21
C GLN A 51 14.92 15.88 -3.34
N GLY A 52 15.28 16.40 -4.52
CA GLY A 52 16.55 17.11 -4.74
C GLY A 52 16.69 18.40 -3.91
N GLU A 53 15.56 19.00 -3.52
CA GLU A 53 15.49 20.13 -2.58
C GLU A 53 15.44 19.71 -1.10
N GLU A 54 15.62 18.41 -0.80
CA GLU A 54 15.60 17.84 0.56
C GLU A 54 14.26 18.02 1.32
N LYS A 55 13.16 18.37 0.62
CA LYS A 55 11.82 18.45 1.22
C LYS A 55 11.18 17.07 1.38
N ILE A 56 11.66 16.09 0.65
CA ILE A 56 11.21 14.69 0.71
C ILE A 56 12.46 13.81 0.70
N ARG A 57 12.54 12.83 1.58
CA ARG A 57 13.67 11.89 1.64
C ARG A 57 13.48 10.72 0.65
N HIS A 58 12.28 10.15 0.63
CA HIS A 58 11.92 9.05 -0.26
C HIS A 58 10.59 9.32 -0.99
N ILE A 59 10.52 8.92 -2.25
CA ILE A 59 9.34 9.03 -3.09
C ILE A 59 8.80 7.65 -3.44
N GLY A 60 7.48 7.53 -3.52
CA GLY A 60 6.81 6.27 -3.79
C GLY A 60 5.45 6.44 -4.47
N LEU A 61 4.79 5.30 -4.65
CA LEU A 61 3.56 5.13 -5.37
C LEU A 61 2.44 4.64 -4.46
N SER A 62 1.20 4.85 -4.87
CA SER A 62 0.05 4.20 -4.29
C SER A 62 -0.99 3.86 -5.36
N ASN A 63 -1.52 2.64 -5.30
CA ASN A 63 -2.51 2.11 -6.23
C ASN A 63 -2.06 2.05 -7.70
N PHE A 64 -0.74 1.95 -7.93
CA PHE A 64 -0.19 1.71 -9.27
C PHE A 64 -0.26 0.22 -9.62
N SER A 65 -0.72 -0.08 -10.82
CA SER A 65 -0.62 -1.39 -11.45
C SER A 65 0.77 -1.60 -12.07
N PRO A 66 1.16 -2.84 -12.40
CA PRO A 66 2.39 -3.11 -13.16
C PRO A 66 2.49 -2.31 -14.47
N ALA A 67 1.37 -2.14 -15.21
CA ALA A 67 1.36 -1.41 -16.47
C ALA A 67 1.66 0.10 -16.27
N GLU A 68 1.05 0.73 -15.26
CA GLU A 68 1.29 2.15 -14.95
C GLU A 68 2.70 2.38 -14.39
N TYR A 69 3.24 1.38 -13.68
CA TYR A 69 4.63 1.42 -13.25
C TYR A 69 5.59 1.38 -14.45
N GLU A 70 5.41 0.47 -15.40
CA GLU A 70 6.27 0.44 -16.61
C GLU A 70 6.12 1.72 -17.43
N GLU A 71 4.91 2.30 -17.53
CA GLU A 71 4.72 3.62 -18.15
C GLU A 71 5.54 4.69 -17.42
N LEU A 72 5.53 4.72 -16.09
CA LEU A 72 6.33 5.66 -15.32
C LEU A 72 7.83 5.49 -15.59
N ILE A 73 8.34 4.25 -15.51
CA ILE A 73 9.77 3.96 -15.69
C ILE A 73 10.24 4.30 -17.11
N SER A 74 9.41 4.03 -18.13
CA SER A 74 9.74 4.33 -19.53
C SER A 74 9.81 5.84 -19.86
N ASN A 75 9.37 6.70 -18.95
CA ASN A 75 9.39 8.16 -19.09
C ASN A 75 10.65 8.85 -18.53
N ASN A 76 11.76 8.10 -18.42
CA ASN A 76 13.09 8.58 -17.99
C ASN A 76 13.08 9.27 -16.62
N ILE A 77 12.40 8.69 -15.64
CA ILE A 77 12.56 9.13 -14.24
C ILE A 77 14.00 8.88 -13.77
N SER A 78 14.52 9.77 -12.93
CA SER A 78 15.89 9.70 -12.40
C SER A 78 15.98 8.92 -11.10
N VAL A 79 14.91 8.90 -10.30
CA VAL A 79 14.85 8.27 -9.00
C VAL A 79 13.72 7.24 -8.98
N PRO A 80 14.01 5.93 -8.94
CA PRO A 80 12.97 4.91 -8.90
C PRO A 80 12.18 4.96 -7.57
N PRO A 81 10.88 4.64 -7.58
CA PRO A 81 10.06 4.70 -6.38
C PRO A 81 10.44 3.56 -5.43
N VAL A 82 10.49 3.85 -4.13
CA VAL A 82 10.92 2.85 -3.13
C VAL A 82 9.80 1.92 -2.66
N VAL A 83 8.55 2.34 -2.87
CA VAL A 83 7.37 1.63 -2.36
C VAL A 83 6.18 1.83 -3.29
N ASN A 84 5.31 0.82 -3.39
CA ASN A 84 3.95 0.96 -3.90
C ASN A 84 2.96 0.53 -2.80
N GLN A 85 2.12 1.45 -2.36
CA GLN A 85 1.09 1.19 -1.36
C GLN A 85 -0.26 0.90 -2.04
N PHE A 86 -0.78 -0.32 -1.90
CA PHE A 86 -2.09 -0.67 -2.46
C PHE A 86 -2.82 -1.69 -1.57
N GLU A 87 -4.08 -1.97 -1.88
CA GLU A 87 -4.91 -2.85 -1.06
C GLU A 87 -4.50 -4.31 -1.24
N VAL A 88 -3.89 -4.87 -0.19
CA VAL A 88 -3.42 -6.25 -0.12
C VAL A 88 -3.73 -6.81 1.26
N SER A 89 -4.51 -7.89 1.32
CA SER A 89 -4.82 -8.65 2.54
C SER A 89 -5.24 -10.07 2.14
N PRO A 90 -5.48 -11.02 3.06
CA PRO A 90 -6.08 -12.30 2.69
C PRO A 90 -7.42 -12.15 1.95
N PHE A 91 -8.16 -11.07 2.19
CA PHE A 91 -9.45 -10.76 1.56
C PHE A 91 -9.32 -9.98 0.24
N MET A 92 -8.09 -9.60 -0.14
CA MET A 92 -7.80 -8.97 -1.42
C MET A 92 -6.34 -9.24 -1.78
N TYR A 93 -5.99 -10.50 -2.00
CA TYR A 93 -4.65 -10.92 -2.34
C TYR A 93 -4.47 -10.98 -3.85
N ARG A 94 -3.46 -10.24 -4.35
CA ARG A 94 -3.13 -10.13 -5.77
C ARG A 94 -1.67 -10.57 -5.96
N PRO A 95 -1.38 -11.89 -5.99
CA PRO A 95 -0.01 -12.41 -5.94
C PRO A 95 0.86 -11.88 -7.08
N ARG A 96 0.31 -11.81 -8.30
CA ARG A 96 1.03 -11.31 -9.48
C ARG A 96 1.56 -9.88 -9.30
N ASP A 97 0.73 -8.99 -8.74
CA ASP A 97 1.13 -7.60 -8.52
C ASP A 97 2.18 -7.50 -7.41
N VAL A 98 1.97 -8.23 -6.31
CA VAL A 98 2.90 -8.26 -5.17
C VAL A 98 4.28 -8.76 -5.62
N GLU A 99 4.32 -9.90 -6.30
CA GLU A 99 5.55 -10.49 -6.83
C GLU A 99 6.23 -9.58 -7.83
N TYR A 100 5.46 -8.94 -8.72
CA TYR A 100 5.99 -8.01 -9.71
C TYR A 100 6.75 -6.85 -9.04
N PHE A 101 6.14 -6.16 -8.07
CA PHE A 101 6.79 -5.03 -7.40
C PHE A 101 8.00 -5.48 -6.57
N GLN A 102 7.88 -6.60 -5.83
CA GLN A 102 8.99 -7.14 -5.05
C GLN A 102 10.18 -7.53 -5.95
N CYS A 103 9.94 -8.15 -7.12
CA CYS A 103 10.99 -8.48 -8.09
C CYS A 103 11.70 -7.25 -8.66
N LYS A 104 11.00 -6.11 -8.74
CA LYS A 104 11.59 -4.82 -9.16
C LYS A 104 12.32 -4.09 -8.02
N GLY A 105 12.36 -4.66 -6.82
CA GLY A 105 12.94 -4.02 -5.64
C GLY A 105 12.06 -2.91 -5.04
N VAL A 106 10.79 -2.83 -5.45
CA VAL A 106 9.80 -1.88 -4.92
C VAL A 106 9.09 -2.54 -3.74
N LEU A 107 9.17 -1.93 -2.56
CA LEU A 107 8.51 -2.45 -1.38
C LEU A 107 6.98 -2.40 -1.56
N VAL A 108 6.27 -3.42 -1.10
CA VAL A 108 4.80 -3.42 -1.12
C VAL A 108 4.29 -3.01 0.25
N SER A 109 3.53 -1.93 0.31
CA SER A 109 2.82 -1.51 1.52
C SER A 109 1.35 -1.88 1.42
N SER A 110 0.90 -2.75 2.32
CA SER A 110 -0.49 -3.15 2.46
C SER A 110 -1.30 -2.00 3.08
N SER A 111 -2.06 -1.33 2.22
CA SER A 111 -3.16 -0.48 2.67
C SER A 111 -4.37 -1.35 3.03
N LYS A 112 -5.18 -0.86 3.98
CA LYS A 112 -6.36 -1.59 4.48
C LYS A 112 -6.04 -3.04 4.88
N ALA A 113 -4.89 -3.28 5.50
CA ALA A 113 -4.44 -4.61 5.91
C ALA A 113 -5.51 -5.39 6.68
N LEU A 114 -6.23 -4.71 7.58
CA LEU A 114 -7.29 -5.30 8.40
C LEU A 114 -8.67 -5.36 7.71
N HIS A 115 -8.79 -4.90 6.46
CA HIS A 115 -10.06 -4.85 5.69
C HIS A 115 -11.26 -4.33 6.50
N ARG A 116 -11.04 -3.32 7.37
CA ARG A 116 -12.05 -2.77 8.30
C ARG A 116 -12.67 -3.77 9.29
N GLY A 117 -12.06 -4.95 9.45
CA GLY A 117 -12.56 -6.06 10.27
C GLY A 117 -13.53 -6.98 9.52
N GLU A 118 -13.84 -6.68 8.26
CA GLU A 118 -14.69 -7.55 7.43
C GLU A 118 -13.93 -8.84 7.08
N GLY A 119 -14.61 -9.98 7.15
CA GLY A 119 -14.04 -11.31 6.89
C GLY A 119 -13.30 -11.96 8.06
N PHE A 120 -13.23 -11.32 9.23
CA PHE A 120 -12.56 -11.90 10.42
C PHE A 120 -13.26 -13.14 10.97
N ASP A 121 -14.54 -13.32 10.64
CA ASP A 121 -15.38 -14.49 10.91
C ASP A 121 -15.23 -15.61 9.87
N HIS A 122 -14.36 -15.43 8.86
CA HIS A 122 -14.09 -16.48 7.88
C HIS A 122 -13.50 -17.73 8.57
N GLU A 123 -14.02 -18.91 8.23
CA GLU A 123 -13.67 -20.18 8.90
C GLU A 123 -12.15 -20.43 8.97
N ILE A 124 -11.43 -20.16 7.87
CA ILE A 124 -9.96 -20.26 7.82
C ILE A 124 -9.29 -19.36 8.87
N ILE A 125 -9.75 -18.12 9.02
CA ILE A 125 -9.21 -17.16 9.98
C ILE A 125 -9.49 -17.64 11.40
N GLU A 126 -10.72 -18.09 11.68
CA GLU A 126 -11.07 -18.60 13.00
C GLU A 126 -10.24 -19.82 13.41
N ILE A 127 -10.07 -20.79 12.50
CA ILE A 127 -9.31 -22.02 12.76
C ILE A 127 -7.86 -21.68 13.09
N ILE A 128 -7.24 -20.79 12.30
CA ILE A 128 -5.84 -20.38 12.50
C ILE A 128 -5.71 -19.57 13.80
N SER A 129 -6.63 -18.64 14.05
CA SER A 129 -6.66 -17.82 15.26
C SER A 129 -6.74 -18.69 16.53
N LYS A 130 -7.65 -19.67 16.54
CA LYS A 130 -7.81 -20.63 17.65
C LYS A 130 -6.56 -21.49 17.85
N ARG A 131 -5.93 -21.96 16.76
CA ARG A 131 -4.72 -22.79 16.83
C ARG A 131 -3.53 -22.07 17.47
N HIS A 132 -3.34 -20.80 17.11
CA HIS A 132 -2.23 -19.99 17.62
C HIS A 132 -2.58 -19.25 18.92
N ASN A 133 -3.85 -19.32 19.36
CA ASN A 133 -4.38 -18.55 20.49
C ASN A 133 -4.14 -17.05 20.35
N VAL A 134 -4.44 -16.53 19.16
CA VAL A 134 -4.30 -15.11 18.78
C VAL A 134 -5.60 -14.60 18.15
N THR A 135 -5.72 -13.29 17.94
CA THR A 135 -6.90 -12.70 17.29
C THR A 135 -6.85 -12.80 15.77
N ALA A 136 -8.02 -12.66 15.13
CA ALA A 136 -8.12 -12.58 13.67
C ALA A 136 -7.25 -11.46 13.08
N ALA A 137 -7.18 -10.31 13.76
CA ALA A 137 -6.33 -9.19 13.34
C ALA A 137 -4.85 -9.59 13.34
N GLN A 138 -4.39 -10.28 14.38
CA GLN A 138 -3.01 -10.76 14.47
C GLN A 138 -2.69 -11.76 13.35
N VAL A 139 -3.60 -12.68 13.02
CA VAL A 139 -3.42 -13.62 11.88
C VAL A 139 -3.25 -12.86 10.56
N VAL A 140 -4.14 -11.91 10.27
CA VAL A 140 -4.12 -11.13 9.02
C VAL A 140 -2.85 -10.28 8.90
N LEU A 141 -2.42 -9.63 9.99
CA LEU A 141 -1.19 -8.83 9.98
C LEU A 141 0.05 -9.71 9.89
N ARG A 142 0.08 -10.85 10.59
CA ARG A 142 1.19 -11.81 10.53
C ARG A 142 1.37 -12.36 9.13
N TRP A 143 0.28 -12.68 8.43
CA TRP A 143 0.30 -13.08 7.03
C TRP A 143 1.02 -12.07 6.15
N GLY A 144 0.70 -10.78 6.31
CA GLY A 144 1.33 -9.71 5.52
C GLY A 144 2.82 -9.57 5.81
N ILE A 145 3.21 -9.59 7.09
CA ILE A 145 4.63 -9.52 7.50
C ILE A 145 5.42 -10.73 6.96
N GLN A 146 4.87 -11.94 7.04
CA GLN A 146 5.55 -13.15 6.52
C GLN A 146 5.71 -13.17 5.00
N LYS A 147 4.87 -12.42 4.26
CA LYS A 147 5.04 -12.20 2.82
C LYS A 147 6.05 -11.09 2.48
N GLY A 148 6.67 -10.47 3.48
CA GLY A 148 7.58 -9.34 3.28
C GLY A 148 6.86 -8.04 2.91
N LEU A 149 5.58 -7.90 3.29
CA LEU A 149 4.83 -6.66 3.10
C LEU A 149 5.05 -5.70 4.28
N ILE A 150 5.01 -4.40 4.00
CA ILE A 150 4.84 -3.37 5.03
C ILE A 150 3.35 -3.28 5.35
N VAL A 151 2.92 -3.71 6.54
CA VAL A 151 1.50 -3.67 6.93
C VAL A 151 1.15 -2.38 7.67
N VAL A 152 0.09 -1.69 7.24
CA VAL A 152 -0.41 -0.48 7.91
C VAL A 152 -1.76 -0.78 8.57
N ALA A 153 -1.75 -0.87 9.90
CA ALA A 153 -2.94 -1.15 10.72
C ALA A 153 -3.53 0.14 11.31
N LYS A 154 -4.66 0.59 10.80
CA LYS A 154 -5.38 1.76 11.36
C LYS A 154 -6.11 1.36 12.64
N THR A 155 -5.84 2.06 13.73
CA THR A 155 -6.64 2.01 14.96
C THR A 155 -6.53 3.33 15.73
N SER A 156 -7.60 3.72 16.42
CA SER A 156 -7.58 4.78 17.45
C SER A 156 -7.80 4.22 18.86
N ASN A 157 -7.96 2.89 18.99
CA ASN A 157 -8.10 2.19 20.26
C ASN A 157 -6.73 1.65 20.69
N PHE A 158 -6.33 1.94 21.93
CA PHE A 158 -5.03 1.58 22.49
C PHE A 158 -4.84 0.06 22.66
N ASP A 159 -5.86 -0.66 23.08
CA ASP A 159 -5.79 -2.12 23.25
C ASP A 159 -5.56 -2.80 21.90
N ARG A 160 -6.31 -2.39 20.86
CA ARG A 160 -6.10 -2.84 19.48
C ARG A 160 -4.72 -2.46 18.95
N MET A 161 -4.16 -1.32 19.37
CA MET A 161 -2.82 -0.92 18.96
C MET A 161 -1.76 -1.86 19.57
N ALA A 162 -1.90 -2.19 20.85
CA ALA A 162 -1.03 -3.15 21.52
C ALA A 162 -1.15 -4.55 20.88
N GLU A 163 -2.38 -5.00 20.62
CA GLU A 163 -2.67 -6.28 19.95
C GLU A 163 -2.08 -6.34 18.53
N ASN A 164 -2.33 -5.31 17.70
CA ASN A 164 -1.82 -5.25 16.32
C ASN A 164 -0.29 -5.25 16.25
N ARG A 165 0.39 -4.76 17.30
CA ARG A 165 1.85 -4.75 17.39
C ARG A 165 2.39 -6.12 17.81
N ASP A 166 1.63 -6.87 18.60
CA ASP A 166 2.05 -8.16 19.13
C ASP A 166 1.81 -9.30 18.12
N ILE A 167 2.52 -9.24 16.99
CA ILE A 167 2.36 -10.19 15.87
C ILE A 167 3.65 -10.92 15.52
N LEU A 168 4.70 -10.77 16.35
CA LEU A 168 6.02 -11.35 16.09
C LEU A 168 6.31 -12.60 16.92
N HIS A 169 5.50 -12.90 17.93
CA HIS A 169 5.69 -14.03 18.85
C HIS A 169 5.23 -15.39 18.28
N PHE A 170 4.53 -15.40 17.14
CA PHE A 170 4.06 -16.62 16.48
C PHE A 170 4.37 -16.58 14.98
N SER A 171 4.24 -17.73 14.31
CA SER A 171 4.42 -17.84 12.86
C SER A 171 3.35 -18.73 12.23
N LEU A 172 2.89 -18.33 11.05
CA LEU A 172 1.98 -19.11 10.23
C LEU A 172 2.79 -20.15 9.44
N GLY A 173 2.36 -21.41 9.50
CA GLY A 173 2.93 -22.50 8.71
C GLY A 173 2.62 -22.34 7.22
N GLN A 174 3.35 -23.08 6.36
CA GLN A 174 3.15 -23.03 4.91
C GLN A 174 1.70 -23.35 4.50
N ASP A 175 1.10 -24.37 5.11
CA ASP A 175 -0.30 -24.74 4.84
C ASP A 175 -1.30 -23.65 5.27
N GLU A 176 -0.98 -22.89 6.32
CA GLU A 176 -1.83 -21.80 6.81
C GLU A 176 -1.72 -20.59 5.89
N MET A 177 -0.50 -20.26 5.47
CA MET A 177 -0.25 -19.23 4.45
C MET A 177 -0.99 -19.57 3.15
N ALA A 178 -0.90 -20.81 2.66
CA ALA A 178 -1.59 -21.25 1.45
C ALA A 178 -3.12 -21.15 1.58
N LYS A 179 -3.69 -21.50 2.74
CA LYS A 179 -5.13 -21.34 2.99
C LYS A 179 -5.55 -19.87 3.00
N LEU A 180 -4.79 -19.00 3.65
CA LEU A 180 -5.07 -17.56 3.65
C LEU A 180 -4.97 -16.95 2.25
N ASP A 181 -4.00 -17.40 1.44
CA ASP A 181 -3.82 -16.97 0.05
C ASP A 181 -5.04 -17.33 -0.83
N SER A 182 -5.74 -18.42 -0.49
CA SER A 182 -6.92 -18.90 -1.24
C SER A 182 -8.22 -18.17 -0.92
N ILE A 183 -8.25 -17.27 0.07
CA ILE A 183 -9.49 -16.56 0.45
C ILE A 183 -9.96 -15.63 -0.67
N THR A 184 -9.03 -14.98 -1.37
CA THR A 184 -9.37 -14.10 -2.49
C THR A 184 -9.54 -14.91 -3.77
N THR A 185 -10.66 -14.72 -4.47
CA THR A 185 -10.92 -15.37 -5.76
C THR A 185 -10.44 -14.53 -6.93
N GLU A 186 -10.25 -15.15 -8.10
CA GLU A 186 -9.94 -14.42 -9.34
C GLU A 186 -11.02 -13.38 -9.70
N LYS A 187 -12.28 -13.66 -9.36
CA LYS A 187 -13.39 -12.74 -9.55
C LYS A 187 -13.22 -11.49 -8.67
N ASP A 188 -12.85 -11.66 -7.40
CA ASP A 188 -12.64 -10.53 -6.48
C ASP A 188 -11.53 -9.60 -6.98
N VAL A 189 -10.45 -10.18 -7.51
CA VAL A 189 -9.35 -9.42 -8.12
C VAL A 189 -9.84 -8.65 -9.35
N SER A 190 -10.53 -9.31 -10.28
CA SER A 190 -11.07 -8.68 -11.50
C SER A 190 -12.04 -7.54 -11.18
N ASP A 191 -12.97 -7.76 -10.24
CA ASP A 191 -13.91 -6.74 -9.79
C ASP A 191 -13.17 -5.53 -9.19
N ARG A 192 -12.13 -5.80 -8.40
CA ARG A 192 -11.33 -4.74 -7.79
C ARG A 192 -10.55 -3.93 -8.82
N GLU A 193 -9.95 -4.59 -9.81
CA GLU A 193 -9.25 -3.93 -10.91
C GLU A 193 -10.17 -3.01 -11.72
N MET A 194 -11.40 -3.46 -12.01
CA MET A 194 -12.42 -2.64 -12.68
C MET A 194 -12.74 -1.38 -11.86
N LEU A 195 -12.99 -1.53 -10.55
CA LEU A 195 -13.27 -0.41 -9.65
C LEU A 195 -12.09 0.58 -9.55
N GLU A 196 -10.85 0.09 -9.55
CA GLU A 196 -9.66 0.95 -9.53
C GLU A 196 -9.52 1.72 -10.84
N LYS A 197 -9.79 1.08 -11.98
CA LYS A 197 -9.77 1.73 -13.29
C LYS A 197 -10.84 2.83 -13.41
N GLU A 198 -12.06 2.55 -12.96
CA GLU A 198 -13.14 3.55 -12.92
C GLU A 198 -12.76 4.75 -12.04
N ARG A 199 -12.24 4.48 -10.84
CA ARG A 199 -11.82 5.53 -9.89
C ARG A 199 -10.73 6.42 -10.48
N LYS A 200 -9.70 5.83 -11.10
CA LYS A 200 -8.60 6.57 -11.75
C LYS A 200 -9.09 7.50 -12.86
N THR A 201 -10.14 7.09 -13.58
CA THR A 201 -10.74 7.88 -14.66
C THR A 201 -11.60 9.03 -14.12
N GLN A 202 -12.28 8.83 -12.99
CA GLN A 202 -13.17 9.82 -12.37
C GLN A 202 -12.45 10.89 -11.54
N MET A 203 -11.30 10.57 -10.94
CA MET A 203 -10.44 11.53 -10.21
C MET A 203 -9.77 12.47 -11.17
#